data_AF-A0A354HWA3-F1
#
_entry.id   AF-A0A354HWA3-F1
#
_cell.length_a   1.000
_cell.length_b   1.000
_cell.length_c   1.000
_cell.angle_alpha   90.00
_cell.angle_beta   90.00
_cell.angle_gamma   90.00
#
_symmetry.space_group_name_H-M   'P 1'
#
loop_
_entity.id
_entity.type
_entity.pdbx_description
1 polymer ?
#
loop_
_entity_poly.entity_id
_entity_poly.type
_entity_poly.pdbx_seq_one_letter_code
_entity_poly.pdbx_strand_id
1 'polypeptide(L)'
;ELANAYSELNDPIDQYERFVEQMKLGEKGDDEAMIIDQDFIRALEYGMPPTSGMGIGMDRLVMLMTGQTTIQEVLFFPQMRPEKTQRRDKEEAFTALGVPAEWVAPLYKAGVYTVEQLGATDAPGKLHQELCGINKKFKLGYKNPAVDEVSAWIAAAQG
;
A
#
# COMPACT_ATOMS: atom_id res chain seq x y z
N GLU A 1 17.52 -18.96 5.08
CA GLU A 1 18.38 -19.10 6.27
C GLU A 1 17.53 -19.31 7.52
N LEU A 2 17.77 -20.39 8.28
CA LEU A 2 17.00 -20.71 9.50
C LEU A 2 17.69 -20.16 10.75
N ALA A 3 19.01 -20.27 10.81
CA ALA A 3 19.84 -19.76 11.89
C ALA A 3 21.17 -19.26 11.33
N ASN A 4 21.71 -18.24 11.99
CA ASN A 4 23.08 -17.76 11.80
C ASN A 4 23.83 -17.94 13.12
N ALA A 5 25.07 -18.40 13.07
CA ALA A 5 25.91 -18.57 14.26
C ALA A 5 27.37 -18.29 13.92
N TYR A 6 28.08 -17.67 14.85
CA TYR A 6 29.49 -17.33 14.69
C TYR A 6 30.18 -17.29 16.04
N SER A 7 31.50 -17.50 16.03
CA SER A 7 32.33 -17.11 17.16
C SER A 7 32.40 -15.58 17.15
N GLU A 8 32.08 -14.96 18.28
CA GLU A 8 32.04 -13.51 18.39
C GLU A 8 33.45 -12.94 18.20
N LEU A 9 33.54 -11.88 17.40
CA LEU A 9 34.77 -11.12 17.28
C LEU A 9 34.93 -10.28 18.54
N ASN A 10 35.92 -10.62 19.36
CA ASN A 10 36.19 -9.95 20.63
C ASN A 10 37.45 -9.07 20.60
N ASP A 11 38.14 -8.95 19.46
CA ASP A 11 39.23 -8.01 19.27
C ASP A 11 38.67 -6.63 18.91
N PRO A 12 38.82 -5.60 19.77
CA PRO A 12 38.29 -4.27 19.52
C PRO A 12 38.96 -3.57 18.33
N ILE A 13 40.23 -3.88 18.02
CA ILE A 13 40.95 -3.26 16.91
C ILE A 13 40.42 -3.80 15.59
N ASP A 14 40.31 -5.13 15.45
CA ASP A 14 39.73 -5.78 14.25
C ASP A 14 38.28 -5.32 14.06
N GLN A 15 37.47 -5.31 15.12
CA GLN A 15 36.08 -4.85 15.02
C GLN A 15 35.96 -3.38 14.56
N TYR A 16 36.86 -2.50 15.03
CA TYR A 16 36.88 -1.11 14.58
C TYR A 16 37.27 -0.99 13.10
N GLU A 17 38.30 -1.71 12.65
CA GLU A 17 38.71 -1.74 11.24
C GLU A 17 37.57 -2.20 10.33
N ARG A 18 36.83 -3.23 10.73
CA ARG A 18 35.64 -3.71 10.00
C ARG A 18 34.55 -2.67 9.92
N PHE A 19 34.27 -1.92 10.99
CA PHE A 19 33.31 -0.83 10.91
C PHE A 19 33.76 0.30 9.99
N VAL A 20 35.06 0.63 9.94
CA VAL A 20 35.61 1.61 8.99
C VAL A 20 35.43 1.12 7.54
N GLU A 21 35.63 -0.16 7.28
CA GLU A 21 35.37 -0.75 5.96
C GLU A 21 33.89 -0.71 5.58
N GLN A 22 32.99 -1.05 6.52
CA GLN A 22 31.55 -0.95 6.33
C GLN A 22 31.11 0.49 6.05
N MET A 23 31.66 1.47 6.77
CA MET A 23 31.37 2.89 6.52
C MET A 23 31.78 3.32 5.10
N LYS A 24 32.93 2.84 4.59
CA LYS A 24 33.35 3.09 3.20
C LYS A 24 32.42 2.44 2.17
N LEU A 25 31.77 1.32 2.52
CA LEU A 25 30.73 0.71 1.67
C LEU A 25 29.45 1.55 1.71
N GLY A 26 29.06 2.05 2.88
CA GLY A 26 27.94 2.99 3.03
C GLY A 26 28.12 4.27 2.22
N GLU A 27 29.31 4.86 2.21
CA GLU A 27 29.63 6.03 1.36
C GLU A 27 29.49 5.74 -0.15
N LYS A 28 29.57 4.47 -0.56
CA LYS A 28 29.35 4.03 -1.95
C LYS A 28 27.87 3.76 -2.27
N GLY A 29 26.96 4.03 -1.33
CA GLY A 29 25.52 3.89 -1.50
C GLY A 29 24.95 2.55 -1.03
N ASP A 30 25.62 1.86 -0.11
CA ASP A 30 25.07 0.66 0.56
C ASP A 30 24.23 1.08 1.79
N ASP A 31 22.91 1.01 1.65
CA ASP A 31 21.95 1.38 2.70
C ASP A 31 21.92 0.36 3.87
N GLU A 32 22.53 -0.83 3.71
CA GLU A 32 22.63 -1.86 4.76
C GLU A 32 23.95 -1.79 5.54
N ALA A 33 24.85 -0.87 5.18
CA ALA A 33 26.15 -0.72 5.81
C ALA A 33 26.05 -0.34 7.30
N MET A 34 26.87 -1.00 8.12
CA MET A 34 26.92 -0.72 9.55
C MET A 34 27.65 0.59 9.86
N ILE A 35 27.13 1.36 10.81
CA ILE A 35 27.79 2.54 11.36
C ILE A 35 28.73 2.17 12.51
N ILE A 36 29.75 3.00 12.75
CA ILE A 36 30.67 2.80 13.88
C ILE A 36 29.94 3.08 15.20
N ASP A 37 29.77 2.05 16.03
CA ASP A 37 29.30 2.17 17.41
C ASP A 37 30.49 2.24 18.37
N GLN A 38 30.81 3.45 18.83
CA GLN A 38 31.94 3.72 19.72
C GLN A 38 31.73 3.13 21.13
N ASP A 39 30.48 3.03 21.61
CA ASP A 39 30.20 2.48 22.92
C ASP A 39 30.32 0.95 22.90
N PHE A 40 29.96 0.30 21.79
CA PHE A 40 30.22 -1.13 21.57
C PHE A 40 31.71 -1.46 21.53
N ILE A 41 32.51 -0.68 20.78
CA ILE A 41 33.97 -0.86 20.75
C ILE A 41 34.57 -0.67 22.14
N ARG A 42 34.17 0.38 22.86
CA ARG A 42 34.61 0.60 24.24
C ARG A 42 34.26 -0.58 25.14
N ALA A 43 33.09 -1.18 24.98
CA ALA A 43 32.71 -2.37 25.74
C ALA A 43 33.64 -3.57 25.46
N LEU A 44 34.06 -3.77 24.20
CA LEU A 44 35.04 -4.79 23.83
C LEU A 44 36.42 -4.53 24.46
N GLU A 45 36.85 -3.27 24.55
CA GLU A 45 38.12 -2.87 25.17
C GLU A 45 38.19 -3.21 26.68
N TYR A 46 37.05 -3.23 27.37
CA TYR A 46 36.99 -3.70 28.77
C TYR A 46 37.19 -5.22 28.92
N GLY A 47 37.17 -5.96 27.80
CA GLY A 47 37.46 -7.39 27.74
C GLY A 47 36.21 -8.23 27.62
N MET A 48 35.84 -8.54 26.37
CA MET A 48 34.82 -9.55 26.06
C MET A 48 35.44 -10.96 26.09
N PRO A 49 34.93 -11.89 26.92
CA PRO A 49 35.38 -13.28 26.91
C PRO A 49 35.16 -13.95 25.54
N PRO A 50 35.89 -15.03 25.22
CA PRO A 50 35.59 -15.85 24.06
C PRO A 50 34.14 -16.34 24.12
N THR A 51 33.32 -15.86 23.18
CA THR A 51 31.86 -16.06 23.18
C THR A 51 31.42 -16.53 21.79
N SER A 52 30.26 -17.17 21.71
CA SER A 52 29.61 -17.47 20.44
C SER A 52 28.17 -17.02 20.48
N GLY A 53 27.72 -16.39 19.39
CA GLY A 53 26.35 -15.93 19.21
C GLY A 53 25.60 -16.82 18.23
N MET A 54 24.29 -16.89 18.40
CA MET A 54 23.39 -17.54 17.46
C MET A 54 22.08 -16.75 17.38
N GLY A 55 21.63 -16.46 16.17
CA GLY A 55 20.31 -15.93 15.88
C GLY A 55 19.46 -16.98 15.16
N ILE A 56 18.24 -17.22 15.63
CA ILE A 56 17.27 -18.13 14.99
C ILE A 56 16.07 -17.31 14.51
N GLY A 57 15.70 -17.49 13.24
CA GLY A 57 14.49 -16.89 12.69
C GLY A 57 13.25 -17.66 13.13
N MET A 58 12.52 -17.14 14.11
CA MET A 58 11.36 -17.82 14.69
C MET A 58 10.26 -18.10 13.66
N ASP A 59 9.93 -17.14 12.80
CA ASP A 59 8.90 -17.34 11.77
C ASP A 59 9.29 -18.46 10.81
N ARG A 60 10.57 -18.51 10.40
CA ARG A 60 11.10 -19.56 9.52
C ARG A 60 11.15 -20.93 10.21
N LEU A 61 11.44 -20.96 11.51
CA LEU A 61 11.35 -22.19 12.30
C LEU A 61 9.93 -22.70 12.34
N VAL A 62 8.95 -21.83 12.63
CA VAL A 62 7.53 -22.20 12.64
C VAL A 62 7.08 -22.67 11.26
N MET A 63 7.44 -21.94 10.19
CA MET A 63 7.16 -22.35 8.80
C MET A 63 7.65 -23.76 8.51
N LEU A 64 8.88 -24.09 8.91
CA LEU A 64 9.44 -25.42 8.75
C LEU A 64 8.66 -26.47 9.55
N MET A 65 8.35 -26.17 10.81
CA MET A 65 7.60 -27.08 11.70
C MET A 65 6.16 -27.33 11.23
N THR A 66 5.54 -26.35 10.58
CA THR A 66 4.16 -26.43 10.10
C THR A 66 4.06 -26.79 8.61
N GLY A 67 5.20 -27.00 7.93
CA GLY A 67 5.24 -27.30 6.49
C GLY A 67 4.77 -26.16 5.59
N GLN A 68 4.80 -24.92 6.07
CA GLN A 68 4.34 -23.74 5.34
C GLN A 68 5.48 -23.13 4.53
N THR A 69 5.20 -22.78 3.27
CA THR A 69 6.20 -22.17 2.37
C THR A 69 6.16 -20.64 2.38
N THR A 70 5.13 -20.04 2.98
CA THR A 70 4.92 -18.58 3.02
C THR A 70 4.85 -18.08 4.46
N ILE A 71 5.57 -16.99 4.77
CA ILE A 71 5.63 -16.41 6.13
C ILE A 71 4.27 -15.86 6.61
N GLN A 72 3.40 -15.45 5.69
CA GLN A 72 2.07 -14.94 6.01
C GLN A 72 1.17 -16.00 6.67
N GLU A 73 1.44 -17.30 6.44
CA GLU A 73 0.68 -18.42 7.02
C GLU A 73 1.02 -18.67 8.49
N VAL A 74 2.13 -18.09 8.99
CA VAL A 74 2.58 -18.26 10.38
C VAL A 74 2.48 -16.97 11.20
N LEU A 75 1.95 -15.90 10.60
CA LEU A 75 1.72 -14.61 11.24
C LEU A 75 0.21 -14.37 11.41
N PHE A 76 -0.24 -13.99 12.61
CA PHE A 76 -1.67 -13.70 12.84
C PHE A 76 -2.16 -12.51 12.00
N PHE A 77 -1.33 -11.48 11.86
CA PHE A 77 -1.65 -10.27 11.11
C PHE A 77 -0.44 -9.89 10.23
N PRO A 78 -0.27 -10.53 9.07
CA PRO A 78 0.83 -10.20 8.17
C PRO A 78 0.66 -8.78 7.60
N GLN A 79 1.77 -8.12 7.28
CA GLN A 79 1.73 -6.86 6.56
C GLN A 79 1.15 -7.09 5.16
N MET A 80 -0.02 -6.53 4.91
CA MET A 80 -0.70 -6.60 3.61
C MET A 80 -0.47 -5.31 2.82
N ARG A 81 -0.51 -5.40 1.49
CA ARG A 81 -0.61 -4.21 0.66
C ARG A 81 -1.95 -3.53 0.93
N PRO A 82 -2.00 -2.21 1.16
CA PRO A 82 -3.26 -1.50 1.29
C PRO A 82 -4.17 -1.77 0.09
N GLU A 83 -5.46 -1.93 0.35
CA GLU A 83 -6.43 -2.03 -0.73
C GLU A 83 -6.43 -0.74 -1.56
N LYS A 84 -6.58 -0.89 -2.88
CA LYS A 84 -6.76 0.26 -3.76
C LYS A 84 -8.14 0.85 -3.47
N THR A 85 -8.21 1.91 -2.69
CA THR A 85 -9.45 2.67 -2.53
C THR A 85 -9.80 3.32 -3.86
N GLN A 86 -10.96 2.97 -4.43
CA GLN A 86 -11.45 3.59 -5.65
C GLN A 86 -11.73 5.08 -5.37
N ARG A 87 -11.01 5.97 -6.07
CA ARG A 87 -11.20 7.42 -5.96
C ARG A 87 -12.66 7.75 -6.28
N ARG A 88 -13.34 8.41 -5.34
CA ARG A 88 -14.70 8.92 -5.50
C ARG A 88 -14.66 10.42 -5.29
N ASP A 89 -15.05 11.18 -6.30
CA ASP A 89 -15.24 12.62 -6.13
C ASP A 89 -16.50 12.86 -5.31
N LYS A 90 -16.51 13.92 -4.49
CA LYS A 90 -17.65 14.21 -3.61
C LYS A 90 -18.86 14.72 -4.41
N GLU A 91 -20.03 14.70 -3.79
CA GLU A 91 -21.29 15.16 -4.38
C GLU A 91 -21.20 16.59 -4.93
N GLU A 92 -20.47 17.47 -4.24
CA GLU A 92 -20.30 18.87 -4.66
C GLU A 92 -19.66 18.98 -6.05
N ALA A 93 -18.73 18.08 -6.41
CA ALA A 93 -18.07 18.07 -7.70
C ALA A 93 -19.05 17.74 -8.85
N PHE A 94 -19.98 16.81 -8.61
CA PHE A 94 -21.01 16.45 -9.60
C PHE A 94 -22.09 17.52 -9.69
N THR A 95 -22.51 18.09 -8.56
CA THR A 95 -23.52 19.17 -8.54
C THR A 95 -23.04 20.45 -9.21
N ALA A 96 -21.73 20.75 -9.14
CA ALA A 96 -21.13 21.87 -9.88
C ALA A 96 -21.25 21.72 -11.40
N LEU A 97 -21.39 20.49 -11.90
CA LEU A 97 -21.57 20.16 -13.32
C LEU A 97 -23.05 20.06 -13.74
N GLY A 98 -23.97 20.41 -12.83
CA GLY A 98 -25.41 20.36 -13.08
C GLY A 98 -26.04 18.97 -12.89
N VAL A 99 -25.31 18.00 -12.32
CA VAL A 99 -25.88 16.71 -11.90
C VAL A 99 -26.68 16.92 -10.61
N PRO A 100 -27.97 16.58 -10.55
CA PRO A 100 -28.72 16.66 -9.29
C PRO A 100 -28.13 15.73 -8.22
N ALA A 101 -28.12 16.19 -6.96
CA ALA A 101 -27.66 15.43 -5.79
C ALA A 101 -28.17 13.98 -5.73
N GLU A 102 -29.46 13.81 -6.03
CA GLU A 102 -30.15 12.51 -6.06
C GLU A 102 -29.57 11.52 -7.09
N TRP A 103 -28.90 12.00 -8.13
CA TRP A 103 -28.29 11.19 -9.19
C TRP A 103 -26.82 10.83 -8.93
N VAL A 104 -26.15 11.45 -7.94
CA VAL A 104 -24.74 11.15 -7.61
C VAL A 104 -24.57 9.72 -7.08
N ALA A 105 -25.41 9.28 -6.15
CA ALA A 105 -25.34 7.91 -5.64
C ALA A 105 -25.67 6.85 -6.73
N PRO A 106 -26.68 7.05 -7.60
CA PRO A 106 -26.87 6.25 -8.80
C PRO A 106 -25.67 6.22 -9.76
N LEU A 107 -24.98 7.35 -9.97
CA LEU A 107 -23.77 7.39 -10.80
C LEU A 107 -22.65 6.50 -10.23
N TYR A 108 -22.43 6.52 -8.91
CA TYR A 108 -21.50 5.59 -8.26
C TYR A 108 -21.90 4.13 -8.50
N LYS A 109 -23.20 3.82 -8.48
CA LYS A 109 -23.70 2.46 -8.77
C LYS A 109 -23.59 2.09 -10.25
N ALA A 110 -23.59 3.07 -11.15
CA ALA A 110 -23.31 2.87 -12.58
C ALA A 110 -21.80 2.72 -12.86
N GLY A 111 -20.94 2.83 -11.84
CA GLY A 111 -19.49 2.72 -11.99
C GLY A 111 -18.79 4.03 -12.35
N VAL A 112 -19.51 5.16 -12.32
CA VAL A 112 -18.97 6.51 -12.52
C VAL A 112 -18.70 7.12 -11.15
N TYR A 113 -17.44 7.07 -10.72
CA TYR A 113 -16.99 7.49 -9.39
C TYR A 113 -16.39 8.89 -9.37
N THR A 114 -15.89 9.37 -10.51
CA THR A 114 -15.26 10.69 -10.64
C THR A 114 -15.89 11.52 -11.75
N VAL A 115 -15.76 12.84 -11.69
CA VAL A 115 -16.19 13.72 -12.78
C VAL A 115 -15.39 13.46 -14.06
N GLU A 116 -14.11 13.10 -13.92
CA GLU A 116 -13.27 12.66 -15.04
C GLU A 116 -13.86 11.42 -15.76
N GLN A 117 -14.38 10.45 -15.00
CA GLN A 117 -15.04 9.26 -15.57
C GLN A 117 -16.37 9.62 -16.23
N LEU A 118 -17.10 10.59 -15.67
CA LEU A 118 -18.33 11.10 -16.29
C LEU A 118 -18.03 11.74 -17.65
N GLY A 119 -16.99 12.59 -17.73
CA GLY A 119 -16.55 13.22 -18.98
C GLY A 119 -16.00 12.23 -20.01
N ALA A 120 -15.36 11.15 -19.55
CA ALA A 120 -14.86 10.08 -20.40
C ALA A 120 -15.94 9.09 -20.90
N THR A 121 -17.23 9.35 -20.62
CA THR A 121 -18.32 8.49 -21.06
C THR A 121 -18.71 8.77 -22.51
N ASP A 122 -18.30 7.90 -23.45
CA ASP A 122 -18.54 8.07 -24.89
C ASP A 122 -20.01 7.86 -25.33
N ALA A 123 -20.82 7.20 -24.49
CA ALA A 123 -22.19 6.77 -24.84
C ALA A 123 -23.23 7.27 -23.82
N PRO A 124 -23.73 8.51 -23.94
CA PRO A 124 -24.74 9.09 -23.04
C PRO A 124 -26.02 8.26 -22.95
N GLY A 125 -26.46 7.69 -24.07
CA GLY A 125 -27.66 6.85 -24.13
C GLY A 125 -27.54 5.56 -23.31
N LYS A 126 -26.34 4.99 -23.23
CA LYS A 126 -26.07 3.79 -22.41
C LYS A 126 -26.09 4.13 -20.92
N LEU A 127 -25.41 5.22 -20.53
CA LEU A 127 -25.43 5.69 -19.14
C LEU A 127 -26.86 6.04 -18.69
N HIS A 128 -27.63 6.71 -19.53
CA HIS A 128 -29.04 7.01 -19.26
C HIS A 128 -29.87 5.73 -19.02
N GLN A 129 -29.72 4.70 -19.87
CA GLN A 129 -30.43 3.42 -19.70
C GLN A 129 -30.04 2.73 -18.39
N GLU A 130 -28.75 2.74 -18.04
CA GLU A 130 -28.26 2.19 -16.78
C GLU A 130 -28.80 2.95 -15.57
N LEU A 131 -28.82 4.29 -15.60
CA LEU A 131 -29.39 5.14 -14.54
C LEU A 131 -30.89 4.91 -14.36
N CYS A 132 -31.66 4.84 -15.46
CA CYS A 132 -33.08 4.49 -15.42
C CYS A 132 -33.30 3.06 -14.87
N GLY A 133 -32.44 2.13 -15.26
CA GLY A 133 -32.43 0.75 -14.75
C GLY A 133 -32.17 0.69 -13.25
N ILE A 134 -31.20 1.47 -12.75
CA ILE A 134 -30.87 1.61 -11.32
C ILE A 134 -32.05 2.21 -10.56
N ASN A 135 -32.66 3.29 -11.06
CA ASN A 135 -33.82 3.91 -10.44
C ASN A 135 -34.98 2.91 -10.28
N LYS A 136 -35.26 2.12 -11.32
CA LYS A 136 -36.28 1.06 -11.26
C LYS A 136 -35.90 -0.09 -10.33
N LYS A 137 -34.66 -0.60 -10.44
CA LYS A 137 -34.17 -1.77 -9.67
C LYS A 137 -34.17 -1.50 -8.17
N PHE A 138 -33.75 -0.30 -7.77
CA PHE A 138 -33.66 0.10 -6.37
C PHE A 138 -34.89 0.88 -5.87
N LYS A 139 -35.93 1.04 -6.71
CA LYS A 139 -37.19 1.73 -6.38
C LYS A 139 -36.95 3.13 -5.79
N LEU A 140 -36.03 3.89 -6.38
CA LEU A 140 -35.62 5.20 -5.82
C LEU A 140 -36.71 6.27 -5.97
N GLY A 141 -37.62 6.10 -6.94
CA GLY A 141 -38.77 7.00 -7.12
C GLY A 141 -38.42 8.36 -7.71
N TYR A 142 -37.19 8.53 -8.21
CA TYR A 142 -36.74 9.77 -8.83
C TYR A 142 -37.37 9.94 -10.21
N LYS A 143 -37.53 11.19 -10.64
CA LYS A 143 -37.90 11.47 -12.02
C LYS A 143 -36.74 11.08 -12.92
N ASN A 144 -36.97 10.18 -13.88
CA ASN A 144 -35.92 9.78 -14.82
C ASN A 144 -35.39 11.01 -15.57
N PRO A 145 -34.07 11.19 -15.67
CA PRO A 145 -33.49 12.27 -16.44
C PRO A 145 -33.73 12.01 -17.92
N ALA A 146 -33.83 13.07 -18.72
CA ALA A 146 -33.83 12.92 -20.18
C ALA A 146 -32.42 12.53 -20.67
N VAL A 147 -32.35 11.90 -21.85
CA VAL A 147 -31.06 11.58 -22.50
C VAL A 147 -30.24 12.86 -22.74
N ASP A 148 -30.91 13.97 -23.05
CA ASP A 148 -30.27 15.27 -23.27
C ASP A 148 -29.67 15.84 -21.98
N GLU A 149 -30.30 15.60 -20.82
CA GLU A 149 -29.78 16.03 -19.51
C GLU A 149 -28.50 15.24 -19.16
N VAL A 150 -28.51 13.92 -19.37
CA VAL A 150 -27.32 13.08 -19.16
C VAL A 150 -26.20 13.47 -20.12
N SER A 151 -26.53 13.81 -21.37
CA SER A 151 -25.55 14.31 -22.35
C SER A 151 -24.95 15.65 -21.93
N ALA A 152 -25.76 16.54 -21.35
CA ALA A 152 -25.28 17.81 -20.81
C ALA A 152 -24.34 17.63 -19.62
N TRP A 153 -24.61 16.67 -18.72
CA TRP A 153 -23.72 16.34 -17.60
C TRP A 153 -22.35 15.84 -18.08
N ILE A 154 -22.33 14.98 -19.10
CA ILE A 154 -21.08 14.47 -19.70
C ILE A 154 -20.32 15.61 -20.38
N ALA A 155 -21.00 16.46 -21.15
CA ALA A 155 -20.38 17.59 -21.83
C ALA A 155 -19.80 18.61 -20.83
N ALA A 156 -20.49 18.88 -19.72
CA ALA A 156 -19.98 19.73 -18.65
C ALA A 156 -18.72 19.15 -17.98
N ALA A 157 -18.64 17.82 -17.87
CA ALA A 157 -17.50 17.11 -17.30
C ALA A 157 -16.28 16.98 -18.24
N GLN A 158 -16.43 17.30 -19.53
CA GLN A 158 -15.36 17.30 -20.53
C GLN A 158 -14.61 18.64 -20.62
N GLY A 159 -15.09 19.68 -19.92
CA GLY A 159 -14.56 21.04 -19.91
C GLY A 159 -13.53 21.30 -18.82
#